data_AF-Q70M42-F1
#
_entry.id   AF-Q70M42-F1
#
_cell.length_a   1.000
_cell.length_b   1.000
_cell.length_c   1.000
_cell.angle_alpha   90.00
_cell.angle_beta   90.00
_cell.angle_gamma   90.00
#
_symmetry.space_group_name_H-M   'P 1'
#
loop_
_entity.id
_entity.type
_entity.pdbx_description
1 polymer ?
#
loop_
_entity_poly.entity_id
_entity_poly.type
_entity_poly.pdbx_seq_one_letter_code
_entity_poly.pdbx_strand_id
1 'polypeptide(L)'
;GVTAENTLETVEAVGDAYPDRPVWQEPYSADHVSTDTIEAVDHVSVPAVYNGNRKHFVGKHVELFTEVGQKPEELFGSSLPVVGNFVASKGTLTEKVVGEGYVVQHLESEAANVAGVDSKYTPEQVAGAALATESFYGFPVFYVEYSGTYGGPADVEAASTYL
;
A
#
# COMPACT_ATOMS: atom_id res chain seq x y z
N GLY A 1 -6.71 -4.07 16.94
CA GLY A 1 -6.19 -4.35 15.59
C GLY A 1 -6.84 -3.40 14.61
N VAL A 2 -6.31 -3.27 13.41
CA VAL A 2 -6.90 -2.44 12.35
C VAL A 2 -8.09 -3.20 11.74
N THR A 3 -9.20 -2.51 11.50
CA THR A 3 -10.43 -3.05 10.88
C THR A 3 -10.95 -2.04 9.85
N ALA A 4 -11.77 -2.46 8.89
CA ALA A 4 -12.40 -1.52 7.94
C ALA A 4 -13.19 -0.40 8.65
N GLU A 5 -13.91 -0.75 9.72
CA GLU A 5 -14.71 0.21 10.52
C GLU A 5 -13.83 1.29 11.17
N ASN A 6 -12.79 0.90 11.91
CA ASN A 6 -11.94 1.89 12.58
C ASN A 6 -11.00 2.64 11.61
N THR A 7 -10.73 2.06 10.44
CA THR A 7 -10.01 2.73 9.36
C THR A 7 -10.87 3.85 8.78
N LEU A 8 -12.13 3.58 8.45
CA LEU A 8 -13.05 4.58 7.92
C LEU A 8 -13.28 5.72 8.93
N GLU A 9 -13.57 5.37 10.19
CA GLU A 9 -13.75 6.38 11.26
C GLU A 9 -12.53 7.30 11.38
N THR A 10 -11.32 6.74 11.29
CA THR A 10 -10.08 7.53 11.35
C THR A 10 -9.90 8.41 10.12
N VAL A 11 -10.17 7.88 8.92
CA VAL A 11 -10.06 8.61 7.65
C VAL A 11 -11.01 9.82 7.64
N GLU A 12 -12.27 9.63 8.02
CA GLU A 12 -13.27 10.70 8.10
C GLU A 12 -12.87 11.76 9.13
N ALA A 13 -12.44 11.33 10.32
CA ALA A 13 -11.99 12.25 11.36
C ALA A 13 -10.78 13.11 10.92
N VAL A 14 -9.84 12.52 10.17
CA VAL A 14 -8.68 13.26 9.63
C VAL A 14 -9.10 14.21 8.52
N GLY A 15 -9.96 13.77 7.59
CA GLY A 15 -10.48 14.60 6.51
C GLY A 15 -11.26 15.81 7.01
N ASP A 16 -12.13 15.60 8.00
CA ASP A 16 -12.91 16.68 8.63
C ASP A 16 -12.03 17.69 9.39
N ALA A 17 -10.98 17.20 10.07
CA ALA A 17 -10.07 18.05 10.82
C ALA A 17 -9.12 18.85 9.90
N TYR A 18 -8.80 18.34 8.71
CA TYR A 18 -7.82 18.92 7.79
C TYR A 18 -8.30 18.87 6.33
N PRO A 19 -9.39 19.60 5.97
CA PRO A 19 -10.05 19.46 4.67
C PRO A 19 -9.19 19.87 3.46
N ASP A 20 -8.14 20.67 3.68
CA ASP A 20 -7.22 21.11 2.63
C ASP A 20 -5.98 20.20 2.49
N ARG A 21 -5.91 19.07 3.20
CA ARG A 21 -4.78 18.14 3.16
C ARG A 21 -5.21 16.79 2.58
N PRO A 22 -4.40 16.18 1.70
CA PRO A 22 -4.72 14.87 1.17
C PRO A 22 -4.65 13.81 2.26
N VAL A 23 -5.57 12.85 2.23
CA VAL A 23 -5.57 11.67 3.08
C VAL A 23 -5.08 10.47 2.29
N TRP A 24 -4.00 9.86 2.79
CA TRP A 24 -3.39 8.66 2.21
C TRP A 24 -3.64 7.48 3.16
N GLN A 25 -4.08 6.36 2.61
CA GLN A 25 -4.27 5.13 3.37
C GLN A 25 -3.32 4.03 2.87
N GLU A 26 -2.53 3.47 3.78
CA GLU A 26 -1.68 2.31 3.52
C GLU A 26 -2.30 1.06 4.19
N PRO A 27 -3.16 0.31 3.49
CA PRO A 27 -3.75 -0.90 4.05
C PRO A 27 -2.73 -2.03 4.17
N TYR A 28 -2.57 -2.55 5.37
CA TYR A 28 -1.81 -3.77 5.61
C TYR A 28 -2.51 -5.05 5.06
N SER A 29 -3.84 -5.10 5.09
CA SER A 29 -4.66 -6.20 4.57
C SER A 29 -5.81 -5.62 3.73
N ALA A 30 -6.28 -6.38 2.74
CA ALA A 30 -7.47 -6.01 1.97
C ALA A 30 -8.70 -5.84 2.89
N ASP A 31 -8.77 -6.61 3.99
CA ASP A 31 -9.85 -6.52 4.99
C ASP A 31 -9.88 -5.19 5.77
N HIS A 32 -8.85 -4.35 5.65
CA HIS A 32 -8.79 -3.04 6.31
C HIS A 32 -9.46 -1.93 5.50
N VAL A 33 -9.78 -2.17 4.23
CA VAL A 33 -10.36 -1.16 3.33
C VAL A 33 -11.72 -1.62 2.81
N SER A 34 -12.71 -0.75 2.90
CA SER A 34 -13.99 -0.89 2.23
C SER A 34 -14.05 0.00 0.99
N THR A 35 -15.11 -0.14 0.18
CA THR A 35 -15.41 0.82 -0.88
C THR A 35 -15.53 2.24 -0.33
N ASP A 36 -16.20 2.41 0.82
CA ASP A 36 -16.35 3.71 1.48
C ASP A 36 -15.00 4.30 1.88
N THR A 37 -14.07 3.47 2.39
CA THR A 37 -12.69 3.92 2.68
C THR A 37 -11.99 4.40 1.41
N ILE A 38 -12.10 3.65 0.31
CA ILE A 38 -11.47 4.01 -0.98
C ILE A 38 -12.06 5.31 -1.53
N GLU A 39 -13.37 5.55 -1.36
CA GLU A 39 -14.02 6.78 -1.78
C GLU A 39 -13.57 7.99 -0.95
N ALA A 40 -13.39 7.81 0.36
CA ALA A 40 -13.04 8.87 1.31
C ALA A 40 -11.57 9.32 1.26
N VAL A 41 -10.65 8.50 0.77
CA VAL A 41 -9.21 8.83 0.70
C VAL A 41 -8.80 9.36 -0.67
N ASP A 42 -7.74 10.16 -0.74
CA ASP A 42 -7.18 10.63 -2.01
C ASP A 42 -6.32 9.56 -2.68
N HIS A 43 -5.56 8.79 -1.88
CA HIS A 43 -4.65 7.77 -2.38
C HIS A 43 -4.64 6.53 -1.48
N VAL A 44 -4.36 5.39 -2.11
CA VAL A 44 -4.14 4.10 -1.43
C VAL A 44 -2.74 3.60 -1.73
N SER A 45 -1.86 3.61 -0.75
CA SER A 45 -0.49 3.10 -0.87
C SER A 45 -0.48 1.57 -0.78
N VAL A 46 0.19 0.90 -1.72
CA VAL A 46 0.29 -0.56 -1.74
C VAL A 46 1.77 -0.97 -1.79
N PRO A 47 2.33 -1.46 -0.67
CA PRO A 47 3.74 -1.77 -0.57
C PRO A 47 4.11 -3.15 -1.13
N ALA A 48 5.12 -3.17 -2.00
CA ALA A 48 5.83 -4.36 -2.43
C ALA A 48 7.10 -4.54 -1.59
N VAL A 49 7.04 -5.40 -0.57
CA VAL A 49 8.16 -5.63 0.35
C VAL A 49 9.19 -6.56 -0.28
N TYR A 50 10.27 -6.00 -0.82
CA TYR A 50 11.25 -6.73 -1.63
C TYR A 50 12.05 -7.78 -0.85
N ASN A 51 12.38 -7.49 0.40
CA ASN A 51 13.06 -8.44 1.29
C ASN A 51 12.09 -9.25 2.18
N GLY A 52 10.79 -9.19 1.88
CA GLY A 52 9.76 -9.99 2.54
C GLY A 52 9.48 -11.31 1.84
N ASN A 53 8.57 -12.08 2.43
CA ASN A 53 8.08 -13.33 1.83
C ASN A 53 7.23 -13.06 0.58
N ARG A 54 6.98 -14.10 -0.22
CA ARG A 54 6.18 -14.01 -1.45
C ARG A 54 4.82 -13.31 -1.24
N LYS A 55 4.16 -13.54 -0.10
CA LYS A 55 2.86 -12.95 0.19
C LYS A 55 2.95 -11.42 0.22
N HIS A 56 3.98 -10.85 0.84
CA HIS A 56 4.15 -9.41 0.99
C HIS A 56 4.86 -8.74 -0.19
N PHE A 57 5.66 -9.50 -0.94
CA PHE A 57 6.24 -8.98 -2.17
C PHE A 57 5.20 -8.87 -3.31
N VAL A 58 4.40 -9.91 -3.55
CA VAL A 58 3.48 -9.95 -4.70
C VAL A 58 2.12 -10.57 -4.40
N GLY A 59 2.02 -11.48 -3.43
CA GLY A 59 0.79 -12.24 -3.17
C GLY A 59 -0.42 -11.37 -2.84
N LYS A 60 -0.29 -10.43 -1.91
CA LYS A 60 -1.37 -9.51 -1.50
C LYS A 60 -1.83 -8.62 -2.66
N HIS A 61 -0.92 -8.19 -3.53
CA HIS A 61 -1.27 -7.45 -4.74
C HIS A 61 -2.16 -8.28 -5.66
N VAL A 62 -1.78 -9.54 -5.91
CA VAL A 62 -2.58 -10.45 -6.72
C VAL A 62 -3.95 -10.67 -6.08
N GLU A 63 -4.03 -10.88 -4.77
CA GLU A 63 -5.30 -11.01 -4.04
C GLU A 63 -6.19 -9.76 -4.21
N LEU A 64 -5.65 -8.57 -3.92
CA LEU A 64 -6.34 -7.29 -4.06
C LEU A 64 -6.86 -7.08 -5.48
N PHE A 65 -5.99 -7.16 -6.49
CA PHE A 65 -6.38 -6.93 -7.88
C PHE A 65 -7.25 -8.04 -8.45
N THR A 66 -7.18 -9.26 -7.91
CA THR A 66 -8.13 -10.34 -8.24
C THR A 66 -9.52 -9.98 -7.74
N GLU A 67 -9.66 -9.53 -6.49
CA GLU A 67 -10.95 -9.11 -5.93
C GLU A 67 -11.55 -7.95 -6.70
N VAL A 68 -10.76 -6.92 -7.01
CA VAL A 68 -11.15 -5.79 -7.86
C VAL A 68 -11.53 -6.24 -9.28
N GLY A 69 -10.87 -7.28 -9.79
CA GLY A 69 -11.18 -7.88 -11.08
C GLY A 69 -12.46 -8.73 -11.09
N GLN A 70 -12.75 -9.43 -9.98
CA GLN A 70 -13.81 -10.43 -9.82
C GLN A 70 -15.16 -9.90 -9.30
N LYS A 71 -15.23 -8.64 -8.88
CA LYS A 71 -16.50 -8.00 -8.52
C LYS A 71 -17.21 -7.28 -9.70
N PRO A 72 -17.64 -7.91 -10.82
CA PRO A 72 -18.63 -7.31 -11.71
C PRO A 72 -20.11 -7.57 -11.39
N GLU A 73 -20.46 -8.60 -10.60
CA GLU A 73 -21.86 -9.09 -10.60
C GLU A 73 -22.54 -9.36 -9.23
N GLU A 74 -21.87 -9.22 -8.07
CA GLU A 74 -22.51 -9.49 -6.76
C GLU A 74 -23.41 -8.34 -6.25
N LEU A 75 -24.14 -7.68 -7.15
CA LEU A 75 -25.28 -6.80 -6.85
C LEU A 75 -26.46 -7.01 -7.82
N PHE A 76 -26.56 -8.15 -8.51
CA PHE A 76 -27.80 -8.53 -9.19
C PHE A 76 -28.85 -9.10 -8.22
N GLY A 77 -29.27 -8.25 -7.29
CA GLY A 77 -30.49 -8.40 -6.50
C GLY A 77 -31.52 -7.35 -6.93
N SER A 78 -32.25 -7.65 -8.01
CA SER A 78 -33.54 -7.05 -8.39
C SER A 78 -33.65 -5.51 -8.48
N SER A 79 -33.68 -5.04 -9.74
CA SER A 79 -34.38 -3.85 -10.25
C SER A 79 -33.93 -2.45 -9.76
N LEU A 80 -33.10 -1.76 -10.57
CA LEU A 80 -33.15 -0.32 -10.95
C LEU A 80 -31.84 0.11 -11.67
N PRO A 81 -31.79 1.23 -12.42
CA PRO A 81 -30.79 1.51 -13.46
C PRO A 81 -29.49 2.06 -12.84
N VAL A 82 -28.58 1.17 -12.43
CA VAL A 82 -27.29 1.54 -11.81
C VAL A 82 -26.13 1.07 -12.68
N VAL A 83 -26.11 1.47 -13.95
CA VAL A 83 -24.95 1.25 -14.83
C VAL A 83 -23.87 2.32 -14.61
N GLY A 84 -24.20 3.42 -13.91
CA GLY A 84 -23.31 4.57 -13.70
C GLY A 84 -22.26 4.40 -12.59
N ASN A 85 -22.62 3.83 -11.43
CA ASN A 85 -21.72 3.78 -10.26
C ASN A 85 -20.66 2.67 -10.34
N PHE A 86 -20.88 1.65 -11.18
CA PHE A 86 -20.04 0.47 -11.23
C PHE A 86 -18.72 0.68 -12.00
N VAL A 87 -18.76 1.44 -13.09
CA VAL A 87 -17.54 1.85 -13.82
C VAL A 87 -16.74 2.86 -13.00
N ALA A 88 -17.41 3.65 -12.16
CA ALA A 88 -16.78 4.63 -11.29
C ALA A 88 -15.93 3.98 -10.18
N SER A 89 -16.38 2.90 -9.53
CA SER A 89 -15.67 2.26 -8.40
C SER A 89 -14.39 1.51 -8.81
N LYS A 90 -14.41 0.83 -9.97
CA LYS A 90 -13.21 0.16 -10.52
C LYS A 90 -12.20 1.18 -11.05
N GLY A 91 -12.67 2.25 -11.70
CA GLY A 91 -11.82 3.36 -12.12
C GLY A 91 -11.17 4.08 -10.95
N THR A 92 -11.96 4.43 -9.91
CA THR A 92 -11.48 5.16 -8.73
C THR A 92 -10.39 4.42 -7.97
N LEU A 93 -10.50 3.10 -7.72
CA LEU A 93 -9.41 2.43 -7.01
C LEU A 93 -8.12 2.40 -7.84
N THR A 94 -8.18 2.01 -9.12
CA THR A 94 -6.96 1.94 -9.94
C THR A 94 -6.30 3.31 -10.17
N GLU A 95 -7.08 4.39 -10.13
CA GLU A 95 -6.57 5.77 -10.22
C GLU A 95 -5.98 6.27 -8.90
N LYS A 96 -6.46 5.77 -7.75
CA LYS A 96 -5.98 6.17 -6.42
C LYS A 96 -4.81 5.32 -5.91
N VAL A 97 -4.58 4.14 -6.47
CA VAL A 97 -3.50 3.25 -6.01
C VAL A 97 -2.12 3.82 -6.35
N VAL A 98 -1.25 3.87 -5.34
CA VAL A 98 0.14 4.26 -5.44
C VAL A 98 1.00 3.05 -5.02
N GLY A 99 1.79 2.53 -5.94
CA GLY A 99 2.72 1.43 -5.64
C GLY A 99 3.95 1.94 -4.89
N GLU A 100 4.42 1.19 -3.90
CA GLU A 100 5.62 1.53 -3.12
C GLU A 100 6.63 0.38 -3.13
N GLY A 101 7.89 0.67 -3.45
CA GLY A 101 8.99 -0.28 -3.28
C GLY A 101 9.48 -0.21 -1.84
N TYR A 102 9.39 -1.31 -1.10
CA TYR A 102 9.56 -1.30 0.34
C TYR A 102 10.71 -2.23 0.79
N VAL A 103 11.58 -1.74 1.68
CA VAL A 103 12.66 -2.54 2.29
C VAL A 103 12.63 -2.38 3.81
N VAL A 104 12.43 -3.49 4.53
CA VAL A 104 12.38 -3.50 6.01
C VAL A 104 13.75 -3.85 6.58
N GLN A 105 14.35 -2.96 7.36
CA GLN A 105 15.72 -3.08 7.87
C GLN A 105 15.80 -3.23 9.40
N HIS A 106 14.66 -3.23 10.12
CA HIS A 106 14.59 -3.54 11.55
C HIS A 106 13.95 -4.91 11.82
N LEU A 107 14.77 -5.93 12.02
CA LEU A 107 14.32 -7.33 12.15
C LEU A 107 13.49 -7.62 13.42
N GLU A 108 13.61 -6.81 14.46
CA GLU A 108 12.82 -6.99 15.70
C GLU A 108 11.46 -6.27 15.63
N SER A 109 11.15 -5.62 14.50
CA SER A 109 9.88 -4.93 14.32
C SER A 109 8.73 -5.89 14.01
N GLU A 110 7.50 -5.46 14.35
CA GLU A 110 6.29 -6.17 13.92
C GLU A 110 6.21 -6.23 12.39
N ALA A 111 6.64 -5.18 11.68
CA ALA A 111 6.70 -5.16 10.22
C ALA A 111 7.56 -6.31 9.65
N ALA A 112 8.74 -6.56 10.24
CA ALA A 112 9.60 -7.67 9.81
C ALA A 112 8.96 -9.04 10.08
N ASN A 113 8.43 -9.24 11.30
CA ASN A 113 7.73 -10.49 11.67
C ASN A 113 6.59 -10.80 10.71
N VAL A 114 5.78 -9.78 10.44
CA VAL A 114 4.60 -9.86 9.59
C VAL A 114 4.95 -10.11 8.13
N ALA A 115 5.91 -9.34 7.58
CA ALA A 115 6.35 -9.48 6.20
C ALA A 115 7.21 -10.73 5.96
N GLY A 116 7.62 -11.43 7.02
CA GLY A 116 8.50 -12.59 6.95
C GLY A 116 9.91 -12.23 6.50
N VAL A 117 10.42 -11.10 7.00
CA VAL A 117 11.77 -10.60 6.74
C VAL A 117 12.71 -11.20 7.77
N ASP A 118 13.62 -12.07 7.33
CA ASP A 118 14.57 -12.78 8.20
C ASP A 118 16.01 -12.24 8.12
N SER A 119 16.26 -11.34 7.17
CA SER A 119 17.58 -10.81 6.87
C SER A 119 17.49 -9.38 6.34
N LYS A 120 18.51 -8.59 6.68
CA LYS A 120 18.65 -7.22 6.17
C LYS A 120 19.33 -7.24 4.82
N TYR A 121 18.99 -6.25 3.99
CA TYR A 121 19.79 -5.90 2.83
C TYR A 121 21.04 -5.15 3.26
N THR A 122 22.15 -5.32 2.54
CA THR A 122 23.29 -4.40 2.62
C THR A 122 22.93 -3.06 1.97
N PRO A 123 23.66 -1.97 2.25
CA PRO A 123 23.42 -0.68 1.59
C PRO A 123 23.41 -0.77 0.05
N GLU A 124 24.26 -1.62 -0.53
CA GLU A 124 24.29 -1.86 -1.99
C GLU A 124 23.02 -2.57 -2.49
N GLN A 125 22.46 -3.49 -1.69
CA GLN A 125 21.19 -4.14 -2.00
C GLN A 125 20.02 -3.16 -1.84
N VAL A 126 20.06 -2.24 -0.87
CA VAL A 126 19.08 -1.15 -0.74
C VAL A 126 19.14 -0.20 -1.94
N ALA A 127 20.34 0.19 -2.37
CA ALA A 127 20.53 0.96 -3.60
C ALA A 127 19.98 0.23 -4.84
N GLY A 128 20.25 -1.08 -4.97
CA GLY A 128 19.69 -1.90 -6.05
C GLY A 128 18.17 -1.98 -6.01
N ALA A 129 17.58 -2.05 -4.82
CA ALA A 129 16.13 -1.98 -4.61
C ALA A 129 15.55 -0.64 -5.05
N ALA A 130 16.15 0.49 -4.66
CA ALA A 130 15.74 1.83 -5.08
C ALA A 130 15.78 1.98 -6.62
N LEU A 131 16.86 1.53 -7.25
CA LEU A 131 16.99 1.52 -8.70
C LEU A 131 15.92 0.66 -9.37
N ALA A 132 15.59 -0.51 -8.80
CA ALA A 132 14.52 -1.36 -9.32
C ALA A 132 13.14 -0.69 -9.19
N THR A 133 12.87 -0.01 -8.07
CA THR A 133 11.63 0.76 -7.84
C THR A 133 11.43 1.80 -8.92
N GLU A 134 12.44 2.63 -9.18
CA GLU A 134 12.39 3.70 -10.18
C GLU A 134 12.38 3.15 -11.62
N SER A 135 13.36 2.31 -11.97
CA SER A 135 13.63 1.97 -13.38
C SER A 135 12.91 0.74 -13.91
N PHE A 136 12.54 -0.20 -13.05
CA PHE A 136 11.90 -1.46 -13.47
C PHE A 136 10.42 -1.52 -13.12
N TYR A 137 10.08 -1.20 -11.87
CA TYR A 137 8.69 -1.20 -11.42
C TYR A 137 7.94 0.08 -11.78
N GLY A 138 8.64 1.21 -11.88
CA GLY A 138 8.03 2.53 -12.10
C GLY A 138 7.13 2.95 -10.95
N PHE A 139 7.44 2.50 -9.73
CA PHE A 139 6.73 2.91 -8.53
C PHE A 139 7.22 4.29 -8.09
N PRO A 140 6.32 5.25 -7.77
CA PRO A 140 6.71 6.62 -7.45
C PRO A 140 7.33 6.79 -6.06
N VAL A 141 7.33 5.74 -5.23
CA VAL A 141 7.82 5.78 -3.85
C VAL A 141 8.75 4.60 -3.60
N PHE A 142 9.94 4.90 -3.09
CA PHE A 142 10.82 3.94 -2.44
C PHE A 142 10.87 4.23 -0.93
N TYR A 143 10.62 3.22 -0.11
CA TYR A 143 10.52 3.34 1.35
C TYR A 143 11.52 2.40 2.04
N VAL A 144 12.39 2.98 2.88
CA VAL A 144 13.28 2.23 3.77
C VAL A 144 12.73 2.28 5.19
N GLU A 145 12.32 1.13 5.71
CA GLU A 145 11.58 1.01 6.97
C GLU A 145 12.45 0.47 8.12
N TYR A 146 12.44 1.19 9.23
CA TYR A 146 13.15 0.87 10.47
C TYR A 146 12.22 0.84 11.70
N SER A 147 10.92 0.61 11.52
CA SER A 147 9.86 0.82 12.53
C SER A 147 10.33 0.53 13.95
N GLY A 148 10.29 1.53 14.82
CA GLY A 148 10.70 1.41 16.23
C GLY A 148 12.17 1.68 16.52
N THR A 149 13.00 2.00 15.52
CA THR A 149 14.40 2.41 15.73
C THR A 149 14.90 3.41 14.68
N TYR A 150 16.01 4.09 14.96
CA TYR A 150 16.73 4.91 13.98
C TYR A 150 17.74 4.04 13.21
N GLY A 151 17.61 4.02 11.88
CA GLY A 151 18.41 3.17 10.99
C GLY A 151 19.84 3.65 10.70
N GLY A 152 20.16 4.92 10.97
CA GLY A 152 21.37 5.55 10.48
C GLY A 152 21.26 6.03 9.02
N PRO A 153 22.30 6.68 8.47
CA PRO A 153 22.21 7.33 7.15
C PRO A 153 22.57 6.40 5.98
N ALA A 154 23.31 5.31 6.20
CA ALA A 154 23.98 4.57 5.13
C ALA A 154 23.05 4.05 4.02
N ASP A 155 21.91 3.44 4.40
CA ASP A 155 20.95 2.89 3.42
C ASP A 155 20.24 4.00 2.64
N VAL A 156 19.93 5.13 3.30
CA VAL A 156 19.27 6.29 2.67
C VAL A 156 20.21 7.01 1.72
N GLU A 157 21.47 7.21 2.10
CA GLU A 157 22.51 7.75 1.23
C GLU A 157 22.70 6.88 0.00
N ALA A 158 22.76 5.54 0.18
CA ALA A 158 22.89 4.60 -0.92
C ALA A 158 21.68 4.65 -1.88
N ALA A 159 20.45 4.69 -1.34
CA ALA A 159 19.22 4.76 -2.13
C ALA A 159 19.09 6.07 -2.92
N SER A 160 19.41 7.21 -2.31
CA SER A 160 19.25 8.56 -2.88
C SER A 160 20.04 8.81 -4.17
N THR A 161 21.00 7.94 -4.51
CA THR A 161 21.75 8.04 -5.77
C THR A 161 20.89 7.68 -6.99
N TYR A 162 19.73 7.05 -6.78
CA TYR A 162 18.91 6.43 -7.82
C TYR A 162 17.45 6.94 -7.86
N LEU A 163 17.09 7.92 -7.04
CA LEU A 163 15.76 8.52 -6.91
C LEU A 163 15.86 10.03 -7.17
#